data_AF-A0A257KUF4-F1
#
_entry.id   AF-A0A257KUF4-F1
#
_cell.length_a   1.000
_cell.length_b   1.000
_cell.length_c   1.000
_cell.angle_alpha   90.00
_cell.angle_beta   90.00
_cell.angle_gamma   90.00
#
_symmetry.space_group_name_H-M   'P 1'
#
loop_
_entity.id
_entity.type
_entity.pdbx_description
1 polymer ?
#
loop_
_entity_poly.entity_id
_entity_poly.type
_entity_poly.pdbx_seq_one_letter_code
_entity_poly.pdbx_strand_id
1 'polypeptide(L)'
;MSLTALESIVNAAFEARDTVNASTKGEVREAVETALDLLDQGKARVATRGDDGTWTVNQWLKKAVLLSFRLNDMTTISGGPGGAAWWDKVPSKFEGWGDNAFRDAGFRAVPGAIVRKSAFIAKNVVLMPSFINLGAYVDESSMVDTWATVGSCAQIGKRVHISGGVGIGGVLEPLQAGPVIIEDDCFIGARSEVAEGVIVRKGAVLAMGVFLGASTKIVDRATGEVFVGEVPEYAVLVPGNLPGKPMANGEIGPSTACAVIVKRVDERTRSKTSINELLRD
;
A
#
# COMPACT_ATOMS: atom_id res chain seq x y z
N MET A 1 26.50 -4.99 -8.64
CA MET A 1 26.71 -4.62 -7.22
C MET A 1 25.85 -5.55 -6.35
N SER A 2 26.32 -6.02 -5.20
CA SER A 2 25.49 -6.84 -4.28
C SER A 2 24.48 -5.97 -3.53
N LEU A 3 23.40 -6.57 -3.00
CA LEU A 3 22.41 -5.85 -2.18
C LEU A 3 23.05 -5.16 -0.97
N THR A 4 23.98 -5.83 -0.27
CA THR A 4 24.70 -5.27 0.88
C THR A 4 25.55 -4.05 0.52
N ALA A 5 26.18 -4.07 -0.65
CA ALA A 5 26.96 -2.93 -1.14
C ALA A 5 26.04 -1.75 -1.50
N LEU A 6 24.93 -2.01 -2.19
CA LEU A 6 23.90 -0.99 -2.47
C LEU A 6 23.37 -0.35 -1.18
N GLU A 7 23.02 -1.17 -0.19
CA GLU A 7 22.53 -0.70 1.10
C GLU A 7 23.54 0.22 1.80
N SER A 8 24.83 -0.16 1.79
CA SER A 8 25.89 0.63 2.42
C SER A 8 26.06 2.00 1.75
N ILE A 9 26.06 2.05 0.41
CA ILE A 9 26.16 3.30 -0.36
C ILE A 9 24.93 4.18 -0.11
N VAL A 10 23.72 3.62 -0.17
CA VAL A 10 22.48 4.36 0.07
C VAL A 10 22.43 4.92 1.49
N ASN A 11 22.84 4.14 2.49
CA ASN A 11 22.90 4.60 3.87
C ASN A 11 23.89 5.76 4.02
N ALA A 12 25.12 5.62 3.50
CA ALA A 12 26.12 6.68 3.55
C ALA A 12 25.65 7.97 2.84
N ALA A 13 25.04 7.84 1.67
CA ALA A 13 24.48 8.96 0.92
C ALA A 13 23.33 9.64 1.67
N PHE A 14 22.51 8.87 2.40
CA PHE A 14 21.39 9.42 3.18
C PHE A 14 21.85 10.18 4.42
N GLU A 15 22.93 9.75 5.06
CA GLU A 15 23.56 10.52 6.14
C GLU A 15 24.12 11.84 5.60
N ALA A 16 24.72 11.82 4.39
CA ALA A 16 25.23 13.01 3.71
C ALA A 16 24.20 13.70 2.79
N ARG A 17 22.89 13.48 2.99
CA ARG A 17 21.81 13.87 2.04
C ARG A 17 21.75 15.36 1.73
N ASP A 18 22.27 16.22 2.59
CA ASP A 18 22.29 17.68 2.36
C ASP A 18 23.27 18.09 1.25
N THR A 19 24.21 17.20 0.91
CA THR A 19 25.11 17.36 -0.25
C THR A 19 24.57 16.70 -1.52
N VAL A 20 23.54 15.86 -1.41
CA VAL A 20 22.92 15.16 -2.55
C VAL A 20 21.87 16.07 -3.19
N ASN A 21 22.00 16.30 -4.49
CA ASN A 21 21.11 17.15 -5.27
C ASN A 21 21.06 16.68 -6.74
N ALA A 22 20.36 17.42 -7.60
CA ALA A 22 20.15 17.02 -9.00
C ALA A 22 21.45 16.94 -9.83
N SER A 23 22.49 17.70 -9.44
CA SER A 23 23.80 17.63 -10.09
C SER A 23 24.64 16.43 -9.66
N THR A 24 24.30 15.74 -8.56
CA THR A 24 25.02 14.55 -8.10
C THR A 24 25.00 13.46 -9.17
N LYS A 25 26.18 12.90 -9.50
CA LYS A 25 26.41 11.80 -10.46
C LYS A 25 27.24 10.68 -9.81
N GLY A 26 27.62 9.68 -10.59
CA GLY A 26 28.47 8.57 -10.16
C GLY A 26 27.77 7.62 -9.20
N GLU A 27 28.56 6.99 -8.31
CA GLU A 27 28.14 5.84 -7.50
C GLU A 27 26.84 6.07 -6.70
N VAL A 28 26.66 7.24 -6.08
CA VAL A 28 25.44 7.55 -5.31
C VAL A 28 24.19 7.52 -6.21
N ARG A 29 24.28 8.14 -7.38
CA ARG A 29 23.16 8.17 -8.34
C ARG A 29 22.86 6.76 -8.84
N GLU A 30 23.89 6.04 -9.29
CA GLU A 30 23.77 4.69 -9.82
C GLU A 30 23.19 3.73 -8.78
N ALA A 31 23.60 3.84 -7.51
CA ALA A 31 23.08 3.01 -6.42
C ALA A 31 21.60 3.29 -6.12
N VAL A 32 21.18 4.56 -6.09
CA VAL A 32 19.77 4.93 -5.88
C VAL A 32 18.92 4.49 -7.06
N GLU A 33 19.36 4.74 -8.31
CA GLU A 33 18.64 4.31 -9.52
C GLU A 33 18.51 2.78 -9.56
N THR A 34 19.58 2.05 -9.24
CA THR A 34 19.55 0.58 -9.13
C THR A 34 18.57 0.10 -8.05
N ALA A 35 18.55 0.75 -6.88
CA ALA A 35 17.63 0.39 -5.80
C ALA A 35 16.15 0.60 -6.21
N LEU A 36 15.85 1.71 -6.90
CA LEU A 36 14.51 1.96 -7.44
C LEU A 36 14.13 0.97 -8.54
N ASP A 37 15.06 0.56 -9.39
CA ASP A 37 14.81 -0.45 -10.43
C ASP A 37 14.57 -1.84 -9.81
N LEU A 38 15.28 -2.18 -8.72
CA LEU A 38 15.03 -3.42 -7.96
C LEU A 38 13.64 -3.42 -7.31
N LEU A 39 13.20 -2.27 -6.76
CA LEU A 39 11.84 -2.08 -6.28
C LEU A 39 10.83 -2.20 -7.44
N ASP A 40 11.07 -1.55 -8.58
CA ASP A 40 10.18 -1.56 -9.74
C ASP A 40 9.95 -2.96 -10.33
N GLN A 41 10.99 -3.80 -10.24
CA GLN A 41 10.99 -5.21 -10.69
C GLN A 41 10.53 -6.19 -9.60
N GLY A 42 10.25 -5.72 -8.37
CA GLY A 42 9.86 -6.58 -7.25
C GLY A 42 10.98 -7.50 -6.73
N LYS A 43 12.23 -7.27 -7.14
CA LYS A 43 13.43 -8.00 -6.66
C LYS A 43 13.88 -7.54 -5.27
N ALA A 44 13.45 -6.35 -4.87
CA ALA A 44 13.49 -5.85 -3.52
C ALA A 44 12.09 -5.32 -3.16
N ARG A 45 11.77 -5.27 -1.87
CA ARG A 45 10.50 -4.70 -1.37
C ARG A 45 10.70 -4.00 -0.04
N VAL A 46 9.95 -2.92 0.17
CA VAL A 46 10.13 -2.02 1.35
C VAL A 46 9.86 -2.74 2.67
N ALA A 47 8.95 -3.71 2.69
CA ALA A 47 8.76 -4.58 3.84
C ALA A 47 8.62 -6.04 3.42
N THR A 48 9.17 -6.95 4.21
CA THR A 48 9.14 -8.41 4.00
C THR A 48 8.54 -9.10 5.22
N ARG A 49 7.74 -10.14 4.98
CA ARG A 49 7.19 -11.00 6.04
C ARG A 49 8.18 -12.13 6.34
N GLY A 50 8.56 -12.31 7.59
CA GLY A 50 9.34 -13.44 8.06
C GLY A 50 8.49 -14.71 8.20
N ASP A 51 9.15 -15.85 8.43
CA ASP A 51 8.49 -17.14 8.64
C ASP A 51 7.61 -17.16 9.90
N ASP A 52 7.94 -16.31 10.88
CA ASP A 52 7.18 -16.06 12.11
C ASP A 52 5.92 -15.21 11.89
N GLY A 53 5.72 -14.67 10.68
CA GLY A 53 4.63 -13.79 10.31
C GLY A 53 4.82 -12.31 10.66
N THR A 54 6.00 -11.94 11.15
CA THR A 54 6.36 -10.56 11.45
C THR A 54 6.79 -9.83 10.18
N TRP A 55 6.31 -8.60 10.00
CA TRP A 55 6.74 -7.73 8.91
C TRP A 55 7.93 -6.88 9.33
N THR A 56 9.02 -6.95 8.57
CA THR A 56 10.25 -6.18 8.79
C THR A 56 10.42 -5.14 7.69
N VAL A 57 10.77 -3.91 8.06
CA VAL A 57 10.99 -2.79 7.13
C VAL A 57 12.46 -2.72 6.70
N ASN A 58 12.70 -2.74 5.40
CA ASN A 58 13.99 -2.46 4.78
C ASN A 58 14.19 -0.95 4.66
N GLN A 59 14.61 -0.30 5.75
CA GLN A 59 14.68 1.17 5.83
C GLN A 59 15.55 1.80 4.74
N TRP A 60 16.63 1.13 4.32
CA TRP A 60 17.51 1.64 3.27
C TRP A 60 16.78 1.84 1.93
N LEU A 61 15.74 1.05 1.63
CA LEU A 61 14.93 1.24 0.43
C LEU A 61 14.08 2.51 0.51
N LYS A 62 13.56 2.86 1.70
CA LYS A 62 12.90 4.16 1.92
C LYS A 62 13.88 5.32 1.78
N LYS A 63 15.11 5.15 2.28
CA LYS A 63 16.19 6.13 2.10
C LYS A 63 16.52 6.33 0.61
N ALA A 64 16.59 5.25 -0.19
CA ALA A 64 16.80 5.35 -1.63
C ALA A 64 15.69 6.15 -2.33
N VAL A 65 14.42 5.90 -1.97
CA VAL A 65 13.28 6.68 -2.45
C VAL A 65 13.42 8.17 -2.09
N LEU A 66 13.73 8.48 -0.82
CA LEU A 66 13.89 9.87 -0.38
C LEU A 66 15.07 10.58 -1.08
N LEU A 67 16.18 9.87 -1.30
CA LEU A 67 17.31 10.39 -2.07
C LEU A 67 16.94 10.66 -3.53
N SER A 68 16.06 9.86 -4.12
CA SER A 68 15.63 10.08 -5.50
C SER A 68 14.93 11.42 -5.69
N PHE A 69 14.20 11.91 -4.68
CA PHE A 69 13.57 13.24 -4.73
C PHE A 69 14.60 14.38 -4.75
N ARG A 70 15.78 14.15 -4.18
CA ARG A 70 16.91 15.10 -4.21
C ARG A 70 17.69 15.01 -5.51
N LEU A 71 17.86 13.79 -6.03
CA LEU A 71 18.58 13.51 -7.26
C LEU A 71 17.81 13.96 -8.53
N ASN A 72 16.50 14.17 -8.45
CA ASN A 72 15.69 14.56 -9.60
C ASN A 72 15.12 15.97 -9.40
N ASP A 73 15.37 16.83 -10.39
CA ASP A 73 14.73 18.14 -10.48
C ASP A 73 13.32 18.02 -11.02
N MET A 74 12.53 19.07 -10.79
CA MET A 74 11.21 19.17 -11.37
C MET A 74 11.34 19.35 -12.89
N THR A 75 10.50 18.64 -13.63
CA THR A 75 10.49 18.69 -15.10
C THR A 75 9.06 18.75 -15.61
N THR A 76 8.91 19.25 -16.82
CA THR A 76 7.62 19.26 -17.52
C THR A 76 7.34 17.86 -18.05
N ILE A 77 6.17 17.32 -17.75
CA ILE A 77 5.71 16.01 -18.22
C ILE A 77 4.53 16.24 -19.18
N SER A 78 4.68 15.83 -20.43
CA SER A 78 3.66 16.04 -21.47
C SER A 78 2.47 15.06 -21.36
N GLY A 79 1.40 15.30 -22.13
CA GLY A 79 0.24 14.41 -22.25
C GLY A 79 -1.03 14.87 -21.54
N GLY A 80 -1.07 16.11 -21.04
CA GLY A 80 -2.24 16.68 -20.38
C GLY A 80 -3.36 17.08 -21.35
N PRO A 81 -4.59 17.29 -20.85
CA PRO A 81 -5.74 17.69 -21.66
C PRO A 81 -5.47 18.98 -22.45
N GLY A 82 -5.86 19.01 -23.72
CA GLY A 82 -5.68 20.20 -24.57
C GLY A 82 -4.21 20.56 -24.86
N GLY A 83 -3.29 19.60 -24.75
CA GLY A 83 -1.85 19.85 -24.91
C GLY A 83 -1.19 20.45 -23.66
N ALA A 84 -1.88 20.46 -22.52
CA ALA A 84 -1.31 20.85 -21.24
C ALA A 84 -0.20 19.87 -20.79
N ALA A 85 0.52 20.27 -19.74
CA ALA A 85 1.57 19.47 -19.14
C ALA A 85 1.44 19.43 -17.61
N TRP A 86 2.02 18.40 -17.01
CA TRP A 86 2.27 18.31 -15.59
C TRP A 86 3.68 18.83 -15.24
N TRP A 87 3.91 19.05 -13.95
CA TRP A 87 5.19 19.48 -13.39
C TRP A 87 5.52 18.62 -12.18
N ASP A 88 6.40 17.63 -12.36
CA ASP A 88 6.80 16.68 -11.31
C ASP A 88 8.24 16.19 -11.57
N LYS A 89 8.81 15.49 -10.59
CA LYS A 89 10.17 14.91 -10.63
C LYS A 89 10.20 13.38 -10.54
N VAL A 90 9.03 12.75 -10.43
CA VAL A 90 8.91 11.29 -10.36
C VAL A 90 8.42 10.75 -11.69
N PRO A 91 9.23 9.95 -12.41
CA PRO A 91 8.82 9.39 -13.68
C PRO A 91 7.70 8.34 -13.53
N SER A 92 6.96 8.13 -14.61
CA SER A 92 5.99 7.03 -14.71
C SER A 92 6.72 5.69 -14.75
N LYS A 93 6.13 4.64 -14.18
CA LYS A 93 6.61 3.25 -14.38
C LYS A 93 6.67 2.88 -15.85
N PHE A 94 5.73 3.39 -16.64
CA PHE A 94 5.54 3.05 -18.05
C PHE A 94 6.37 3.93 -19.00
N GLU A 95 7.20 4.83 -18.48
CA GLU A 95 8.06 5.65 -19.33
C GLU A 95 8.99 4.76 -20.16
N GLY A 96 8.96 4.92 -21.49
CA GLY A 96 9.74 4.11 -22.43
C GLY A 96 9.25 2.68 -22.66
N TRP A 97 8.11 2.27 -22.09
CA TRP A 97 7.58 0.92 -22.31
C TRP A 97 7.00 0.76 -23.72
N GLY A 98 7.32 -0.38 -24.35
CA GLY A 98 6.64 -0.87 -25.55
C GLY A 98 5.89 -2.19 -25.28
N ASP A 99 5.25 -2.75 -26.31
CA ASP A 99 4.42 -3.96 -26.22
C ASP A 99 5.09 -5.13 -25.47
N ASN A 100 6.37 -5.40 -25.74
CA ASN A 100 7.09 -6.52 -25.13
C ASN A 100 7.20 -6.35 -23.61
N ALA A 101 7.44 -5.13 -23.12
CA ALA A 101 7.53 -4.86 -21.69
C ALA A 101 6.20 -5.17 -20.96
N PHE A 102 5.06 -4.79 -21.57
CA PHE A 102 3.75 -5.13 -21.02
C PHE A 102 3.45 -6.64 -21.07
N ARG A 103 3.85 -7.33 -22.15
CA ARG A 103 3.67 -8.78 -22.29
C ARG A 103 4.49 -9.56 -21.26
N ASP A 104 5.74 -9.17 -21.06
CA ASP A 104 6.65 -9.80 -20.11
C ASP A 104 6.19 -9.56 -18.66
N ALA A 105 5.73 -8.35 -18.35
CA ALA A 105 5.20 -8.03 -17.02
C ALA A 105 3.86 -8.73 -16.72
N GLY A 106 3.04 -8.98 -17.75
CA GLY A 106 1.87 -9.87 -17.66
C GLY A 106 0.71 -9.35 -16.80
N PHE A 107 0.64 -8.05 -16.52
CA PHE A 107 -0.52 -7.40 -15.89
C PHE A 107 -1.29 -6.54 -16.89
N ARG A 108 -2.49 -6.11 -16.52
CA ARG A 108 -3.34 -5.23 -17.32
C ARG A 108 -3.37 -3.82 -16.71
N ALA A 109 -2.88 -2.83 -17.46
CA ALA A 109 -3.06 -1.41 -17.15
C ALA A 109 -4.17 -0.82 -18.01
N VAL A 110 -5.34 -0.57 -17.42
CA VAL A 110 -6.47 0.08 -18.11
C VAL A 110 -6.16 1.57 -18.27
N PRO A 111 -6.51 2.21 -19.41
CA PRO A 111 -6.30 3.65 -19.58
C PRO A 111 -6.87 4.46 -18.41
N GLY A 112 -6.03 5.30 -17.80
CA GLY A 112 -6.31 6.00 -16.56
C GLY A 112 -5.62 5.42 -15.32
N ALA A 113 -5.00 4.24 -15.42
CA ALA A 113 -4.10 3.73 -14.39
C ALA A 113 -2.79 4.53 -14.38
N ILE A 114 -2.44 5.08 -13.22
CA ILE A 114 -1.24 5.89 -13.01
C ILE A 114 -0.35 5.15 -12.01
N VAL A 115 0.88 4.82 -12.43
CA VAL A 115 1.85 4.11 -11.60
C VAL A 115 3.18 4.87 -11.64
N ARG A 116 3.69 5.25 -10.48
CA ARG A 116 5.02 5.85 -10.37
C ARG A 116 6.12 4.80 -10.46
N LYS A 117 7.26 5.16 -11.07
CA LYS A 117 8.45 4.29 -11.09
C LYS A 117 8.84 3.87 -9.67
N SER A 118 9.36 2.65 -9.53
CA SER A 118 9.67 1.92 -8.28
C SER A 118 8.50 1.18 -7.64
N ALA A 119 7.27 1.34 -8.14
CA ALA A 119 6.17 0.47 -7.75
C ALA A 119 6.23 -0.86 -8.51
N PHE A 120 6.18 -1.97 -7.79
CA PHE A 120 6.08 -3.30 -8.40
C PHE A 120 4.62 -3.68 -8.63
N ILE A 121 4.35 -4.20 -9.83
CA ILE A 121 3.07 -4.76 -10.22
C ILE A 121 3.32 -6.17 -10.74
N ALA A 122 2.80 -7.18 -10.04
CA ALA A 122 2.99 -8.57 -10.37
C ALA A 122 2.09 -9.05 -11.52
N LYS A 123 2.34 -10.28 -11.97
CA LYS A 123 1.59 -10.93 -13.04
C LYS A 123 0.10 -11.07 -12.69
N ASN A 124 -0.75 -10.99 -13.72
CA ASN A 124 -2.21 -11.10 -13.64
C ASN A 124 -2.91 -10.02 -12.81
N VAL A 125 -2.19 -8.99 -12.34
CA VAL A 125 -2.82 -7.84 -11.71
C VAL A 125 -3.67 -7.08 -12.73
N VAL A 126 -4.81 -6.55 -12.28
CA VAL A 126 -5.64 -5.64 -13.07
C VAL A 126 -5.65 -4.28 -12.39
N LEU A 127 -5.11 -3.28 -13.08
CA LEU A 127 -5.17 -1.88 -12.68
C LEU A 127 -6.27 -1.19 -13.49
N MET A 128 -7.38 -0.90 -12.83
CA MET A 128 -8.41 0.01 -13.36
C MET A 128 -7.89 1.47 -13.28
N PRO A 129 -8.67 2.50 -13.66
CA PRO A 129 -8.23 3.88 -13.46
C PRO A 129 -7.99 4.16 -11.97
N SER A 130 -6.72 4.10 -11.54
CA SER A 130 -6.30 4.07 -10.13
C SER A 130 -4.91 4.71 -10.01
N PHE A 131 -4.46 4.96 -8.78
CA PHE A 131 -3.11 5.47 -8.51
C PHE A 131 -2.28 4.51 -7.66
N ILE A 132 -1.10 4.13 -8.14
CA ILE A 132 -0.12 3.33 -7.40
C ILE A 132 1.15 4.16 -7.22
N ASN A 133 1.50 4.41 -5.97
CA ASN A 133 2.62 5.27 -5.63
C ASN A 133 3.93 4.48 -5.49
N LEU A 134 5.04 5.20 -5.50
CA LEU A 134 6.41 4.68 -5.43
C LEU A 134 6.66 3.70 -4.26
N GLY A 135 7.52 2.72 -4.48
CA GLY A 135 7.86 1.68 -3.51
C GLY A 135 6.72 0.73 -3.10
N ALA A 136 5.50 0.92 -3.63
CA ALA A 136 4.41 -0.02 -3.40
C ALA A 136 4.70 -1.37 -4.05
N TYR A 137 4.13 -2.43 -3.49
CA TYR A 137 4.26 -3.79 -4.00
C TYR A 137 2.85 -4.38 -4.16
N VAL A 138 2.43 -4.64 -5.40
CA VAL A 138 1.13 -5.26 -5.70
C VAL A 138 1.36 -6.65 -6.26
N ASP A 139 1.09 -7.67 -5.43
CA ASP A 139 1.39 -9.07 -5.74
C ASP A 139 0.31 -9.72 -6.62
N GLU A 140 0.60 -10.96 -7.05
CA GLU A 140 -0.05 -11.64 -8.16
C GLU A 140 -1.56 -11.73 -8.06
N SER A 141 -2.21 -11.58 -9.22
CA SER A 141 -3.66 -11.78 -9.39
C SER A 141 -4.53 -10.88 -8.51
N SER A 142 -3.99 -9.76 -8.04
CA SER A 142 -4.75 -8.74 -7.31
C SER A 142 -5.50 -7.79 -8.24
N MET A 143 -6.63 -7.28 -7.78
CA MET A 143 -7.48 -6.33 -8.50
C MET A 143 -7.42 -4.97 -7.80
N VAL A 144 -7.06 -3.93 -8.54
CA VAL A 144 -7.11 -2.53 -8.08
C VAL A 144 -8.19 -1.82 -8.89
N ASP A 145 -9.35 -1.62 -8.27
CA ASP A 145 -10.53 -1.08 -8.94
C ASP A 145 -10.49 0.44 -9.12
N THR A 146 -11.46 0.93 -9.90
CA THR A 146 -11.58 2.33 -10.30
C THR A 146 -11.57 3.28 -9.10
N TRP A 147 -10.71 4.29 -9.18
CA TRP A 147 -10.41 5.30 -8.18
C TRP A 147 -9.84 4.77 -6.87
N ALA A 148 -9.36 3.53 -6.84
CA ALA A 148 -8.56 3.06 -5.72
C ALA A 148 -7.17 3.72 -5.72
N THR A 149 -6.57 3.79 -4.53
CA THR A 149 -5.22 4.29 -4.33
C THR A 149 -4.40 3.29 -3.55
N VAL A 150 -3.21 2.96 -4.05
CA VAL A 150 -2.18 2.22 -3.30
C VAL A 150 -1.02 3.16 -3.02
N GLY A 151 -0.94 3.59 -1.76
CA GLY A 151 0.01 4.58 -1.29
C GLY A 151 1.46 4.11 -1.30
N SER A 152 2.38 5.04 -1.01
CA SER A 152 3.82 4.77 -1.05
C SER A 152 4.19 3.66 -0.07
N CYS A 153 5.07 2.76 -0.52
CA CYS A 153 5.55 1.62 0.26
C CYS A 153 4.49 0.58 0.66
N ALA A 154 3.20 0.76 0.34
CA ALA A 154 2.15 -0.19 0.71
C ALA A 154 2.41 -1.58 0.14
N GLN A 155 2.08 -2.63 0.91
CA GLN A 155 2.30 -4.02 0.54
C GLN A 155 0.94 -4.70 0.35
N ILE A 156 0.60 -5.00 -0.90
CA ILE A 156 -0.62 -5.72 -1.27
C ILE A 156 -0.24 -7.15 -1.63
N GLY A 157 -0.81 -8.11 -0.92
CA GLY A 157 -0.62 -9.54 -1.11
C GLY A 157 -1.27 -10.05 -2.39
N LYS A 158 -1.25 -11.38 -2.53
CA LYS A 158 -1.80 -12.10 -3.69
C LYS A 158 -3.31 -12.19 -3.60
N ARG A 159 -3.98 -12.15 -4.76
CA ARG A 159 -5.44 -12.34 -4.89
C ARG A 159 -6.24 -11.39 -3.99
N VAL A 160 -5.70 -10.20 -3.72
CA VAL A 160 -6.41 -9.15 -2.99
C VAL A 160 -7.34 -8.42 -3.94
N HIS A 161 -8.56 -8.13 -3.48
CA HIS A 161 -9.48 -7.26 -4.21
C HIS A 161 -9.61 -5.92 -3.48
N ILE A 162 -9.01 -4.89 -4.05
CA ILE A 162 -9.13 -3.50 -3.63
C ILE A 162 -10.28 -2.89 -4.43
N SER A 163 -11.46 -2.78 -3.82
CA SER A 163 -12.67 -2.30 -4.50
C SER A 163 -12.62 -0.81 -4.86
N GLY A 164 -13.59 -0.35 -5.65
CA GLY A 164 -13.61 1.01 -6.16
C GLY A 164 -13.57 2.08 -5.08
N GLY A 165 -12.65 3.04 -5.22
CA GLY A 165 -12.47 4.15 -4.29
C GLY A 165 -11.89 3.78 -2.94
N VAL A 166 -11.27 2.61 -2.80
CA VAL A 166 -10.53 2.25 -1.59
C VAL A 166 -9.19 2.98 -1.57
N GLY A 167 -8.85 3.60 -0.45
CA GLY A 167 -7.51 4.14 -0.22
C GLY A 167 -6.69 3.23 0.70
N ILE A 168 -5.49 2.89 0.25
CA ILE A 168 -4.45 2.26 1.05
C ILE A 168 -3.38 3.32 1.29
N GLY A 169 -3.25 3.76 2.54
CA GLY A 169 -2.38 4.86 2.93
C GLY A 169 -0.90 4.58 2.65
N GLY A 170 -0.18 5.63 2.24
CA GLY A 170 1.27 5.57 2.03
C GLY A 170 2.05 5.89 3.30
N VAL A 171 3.18 5.21 3.51
CA VAL A 171 4.07 5.44 4.65
C VAL A 171 5.53 5.44 4.20
N LEU A 172 6.05 6.62 3.86
CA LEU A 172 7.46 6.79 3.51
C LEU A 172 8.30 7.23 4.72
N GLU A 173 7.79 8.18 5.50
CA GLU A 173 8.38 8.62 6.76
C GLU A 173 7.34 8.46 7.89
N PRO A 174 7.77 8.17 9.13
CA PRO A 174 9.14 7.89 9.58
C PRO A 174 9.75 6.61 8.96
N LEU A 175 11.09 6.54 8.88
CA LEU A 175 11.78 5.43 8.21
C LEU A 175 11.45 4.06 8.84
N GLN A 176 11.41 4.01 10.16
CA GLN A 176 11.11 2.81 10.95
C GLN A 176 9.64 2.36 10.88
N ALA A 177 8.73 3.24 10.48
CA ALA A 177 7.30 2.92 10.47
C ALA A 177 6.98 1.85 9.42
N GLY A 178 6.20 0.84 9.81
CA GLY A 178 5.68 -0.16 8.87
C GLY A 178 4.79 0.50 7.81
N PRO A 179 4.87 0.09 6.54
CA PRO A 179 3.85 0.47 5.56
C PRO A 179 2.51 -0.18 5.89
N VAL A 180 1.44 0.32 5.26
CA VAL A 180 0.17 -0.40 5.26
C VAL A 180 0.35 -1.73 4.54
N ILE A 181 -0.14 -2.80 5.15
CA ILE A 181 -0.03 -4.17 4.64
C ILE A 181 -1.43 -4.75 4.51
N ILE A 182 -1.75 -5.23 3.31
CA ILE A 182 -2.93 -6.05 3.04
C ILE A 182 -2.42 -7.43 2.63
N GLU A 183 -2.54 -8.42 3.50
CA GLU A 183 -2.06 -9.77 3.23
C GLU A 183 -2.93 -10.51 2.20
N ASP A 184 -2.49 -11.70 1.79
CA ASP A 184 -3.11 -12.50 0.75
C ASP A 184 -4.61 -12.74 0.98
N ASP A 185 -5.37 -12.87 -0.12
CA ASP A 185 -6.78 -13.26 -0.14
C ASP A 185 -7.77 -12.28 0.54
N CYS A 186 -7.31 -11.09 0.91
CA CYS A 186 -8.16 -10.06 1.49
C CYS A 186 -9.15 -9.48 0.47
N PHE A 187 -10.35 -9.14 0.94
CA PHE A 187 -11.30 -8.33 0.20
C PHE A 187 -11.51 -7.01 0.93
N ILE A 188 -11.27 -5.89 0.25
CA ILE A 188 -11.47 -4.55 0.81
C ILE A 188 -12.62 -3.89 0.07
N GLY A 189 -13.77 -3.80 0.75
CA GLY A 189 -15.01 -3.27 0.18
C GLY A 189 -14.93 -1.79 -0.17
N ALA A 190 -15.72 -1.37 -1.15
CA ALA A 190 -15.67 -0.04 -1.73
C ALA A 190 -15.74 1.08 -0.68
N ARG A 191 -15.02 2.18 -0.94
CA ARG A 191 -14.97 3.38 -0.06
C ARG A 191 -14.43 3.12 1.35
N SER A 192 -13.75 2.00 1.57
CA SER A 192 -12.97 1.77 2.77
C SER A 192 -11.62 2.47 2.68
N GLU A 193 -10.99 2.73 3.82
CA GLU A 193 -9.64 3.29 3.92
C GLU A 193 -8.83 2.50 4.93
N VAL A 194 -7.58 2.16 4.60
CA VAL A 194 -6.62 1.53 5.52
C VAL A 194 -5.34 2.35 5.51
N ALA A 195 -4.98 2.96 6.63
CA ALA A 195 -3.91 3.94 6.70
C ALA A 195 -2.94 3.69 7.87
N GLU A 196 -1.90 4.51 7.96
CA GLU A 196 -1.03 4.64 9.16
C GLU A 196 -0.33 3.34 9.60
N GLY A 197 0.03 2.49 8.65
CA GLY A 197 0.76 1.24 8.92
C GLY A 197 -0.12 0.10 9.44
N VAL A 198 -1.45 0.23 9.36
CA VAL A 198 -2.37 -0.86 9.71
C VAL A 198 -2.07 -2.11 8.88
N ILE A 199 -2.14 -3.27 9.54
CA ILE A 199 -1.99 -4.59 8.91
C ILE A 199 -3.38 -5.25 8.83
N VAL A 200 -3.79 -5.61 7.62
CA VAL A 200 -4.97 -6.45 7.39
C VAL A 200 -4.49 -7.85 7.06
N ARG A 201 -4.68 -8.78 8.01
CA ARG A 201 -4.15 -10.14 7.91
C ARG A 201 -4.93 -11.01 6.92
N LYS A 202 -4.27 -12.10 6.51
CA LYS A 202 -4.70 -13.01 5.44
C LYS A 202 -6.21 -13.30 5.49
N GLY A 203 -6.85 -13.20 4.33
CA GLY A 203 -8.23 -13.63 4.10
C GLY A 203 -9.32 -12.76 4.73
N ALA A 204 -8.97 -11.66 5.40
CA ALA A 204 -9.95 -10.75 6.00
C ALA A 204 -10.86 -10.11 4.93
N VAL A 205 -12.09 -9.79 5.34
CA VAL A 205 -13.12 -9.19 4.49
C VAL A 205 -13.63 -7.93 5.15
N LEU A 206 -13.33 -6.79 4.55
CA LEU A 206 -13.90 -5.51 4.95
C LEU A 206 -15.12 -5.22 4.09
N ALA A 207 -16.24 -4.90 4.71
CA ALA A 207 -17.41 -4.35 4.03
C ALA A 207 -17.10 -2.97 3.43
N MET A 208 -18.10 -2.34 2.81
CA MET A 208 -17.96 -0.95 2.36
C MET A 208 -17.83 0.02 3.54
N GLY A 209 -17.04 1.08 3.37
CA GLY A 209 -16.94 2.19 4.33
C GLY A 209 -16.23 1.84 5.64
N VAL A 210 -15.37 0.82 5.67
CA VAL A 210 -14.57 0.50 6.85
C VAL A 210 -13.31 1.38 6.85
N PHE A 211 -13.12 2.17 7.91
CA PHE A 211 -12.00 3.10 8.03
C PHE A 211 -11.05 2.66 9.15
N LEU A 212 -9.83 2.26 8.79
CA LEU A 212 -8.82 1.77 9.72
C LEU A 212 -7.59 2.69 9.72
N GLY A 213 -7.32 3.33 10.86
CA GLY A 213 -6.05 4.00 11.15
C GLY A 213 -5.44 3.48 12.45
N ALA A 214 -4.31 4.05 12.86
CA ALA A 214 -3.56 3.66 14.06
C ALA A 214 -4.33 3.91 15.36
N SER A 215 -5.43 4.68 15.32
CA SER A 215 -6.30 4.96 16.46
C SER A 215 -7.68 4.31 16.36
N THR A 216 -8.01 3.66 15.23
CA THR A 216 -9.31 3.01 15.05
C THR A 216 -9.41 1.80 15.98
N LYS A 217 -10.48 1.76 16.78
CA LYS A 217 -10.85 0.57 17.54
C LYS A 217 -11.51 -0.44 16.60
N ILE A 218 -11.02 -1.66 16.61
CA ILE A 218 -11.61 -2.80 15.93
C ILE A 218 -12.16 -3.73 17.01
N VAL A 219 -13.47 -3.94 17.06
CA VAL A 219 -14.13 -4.62 18.17
C VAL A 219 -14.73 -5.93 17.71
N ASP A 220 -14.41 -7.02 18.39
CA ASP A 220 -15.08 -8.29 18.16
C ASP A 220 -16.44 -8.32 18.85
N ARG A 221 -17.53 -8.42 18.06
CA ARG A 221 -18.88 -8.38 18.62
C ARG A 221 -19.20 -9.58 19.51
N ALA A 222 -18.52 -10.71 19.30
CA ALA A 222 -18.80 -11.95 20.04
C ALA A 222 -18.07 -11.97 21.39
N THR A 223 -16.88 -11.38 21.48
CA THR A 223 -16.03 -11.45 22.67
C THR A 223 -15.89 -10.12 23.41
N GLY A 224 -16.15 -8.99 22.74
CA GLY A 224 -15.87 -7.65 23.26
C GLY A 224 -14.39 -7.26 23.22
N GLU A 225 -13.51 -8.11 22.68
CA GLU A 225 -12.09 -7.83 22.51
C GLU A 225 -11.86 -6.63 21.56
N VAL A 226 -10.88 -5.79 21.88
CA VAL A 226 -10.55 -4.58 21.11
C VAL A 226 -9.14 -4.70 20.56
N PHE A 227 -9.03 -4.64 19.24
CA PHE A 227 -7.77 -4.54 18.50
C PHE A 227 -7.54 -3.11 18.02
N VAL A 228 -6.28 -2.75 17.80
CA VAL A 228 -5.86 -1.48 17.20
C VAL A 228 -4.66 -1.77 16.30
N GLY A 229 -4.65 -1.18 15.10
CA GLY A 229 -3.52 -1.30 14.17
C GLY A 229 -3.46 -2.62 13.39
N GLU A 230 -4.18 -3.66 13.81
CA GLU A 230 -4.13 -4.98 13.18
C GLU A 230 -5.51 -5.63 13.12
N VAL A 231 -5.90 -6.08 11.92
CA VAL A 231 -7.10 -6.89 11.69
C VAL A 231 -6.70 -8.36 11.71
N PRO A 232 -7.32 -9.22 12.55
CA PRO A 232 -7.02 -10.65 12.59
C PRO A 232 -7.31 -11.39 11.28
N GLU A 233 -6.63 -12.53 11.10
CA GLU A 233 -6.85 -13.40 9.93
C GLU A 233 -8.32 -13.79 9.80
N TYR A 234 -8.83 -13.79 8.56
CA TYR A 234 -10.19 -14.20 8.21
C TYR A 234 -11.31 -13.49 9.00
N ALA A 235 -11.03 -12.32 9.56
CA ALA A 235 -12.04 -11.49 10.19
C ALA A 235 -12.94 -10.83 9.14
N VAL A 236 -14.24 -10.81 9.40
CA VAL A 236 -15.23 -10.08 8.59
C VAL A 236 -15.63 -8.82 9.33
N LEU A 237 -15.34 -7.65 8.76
CA LEU A 237 -15.50 -6.35 9.39
C LEU A 237 -16.60 -5.54 8.72
N VAL A 238 -17.41 -4.86 9.54
CA VAL A 238 -18.37 -3.83 9.10
C VAL A 238 -18.11 -2.52 9.84
N PRO A 239 -18.55 -1.37 9.31
CA PRO A 239 -18.54 -0.12 10.07
C PRO A 239 -19.49 -0.21 11.27
N GLY A 240 -19.10 0.35 12.40
CA GLY A 240 -19.93 0.39 13.60
C GLY A 240 -19.63 1.59 14.47
N ASN A 241 -20.23 1.60 15.66
CA ASN A 241 -20.01 2.64 16.66
C ASN A 241 -19.93 2.02 18.06
N LEU A 242 -19.08 2.60 18.90
CA LEU A 242 -19.05 2.33 20.33
C LEU A 242 -19.85 3.40 21.07
N PRO A 243 -20.59 3.03 22.15
CA PRO A 243 -21.31 4.00 22.95
C PRO A 243 -20.36 5.02 23.57
N GLY A 244 -20.78 6.28 23.61
CA GLY A 244 -20.03 7.34 24.25
C GLY A 244 -19.93 7.13 25.75
N LYS A 245 -18.82 7.61 26.34
CA LYS A 245 -18.71 7.69 27.80
C LYS A 245 -19.72 8.73 28.32
N PRO A 246 -20.24 8.58 29.56
CA PRO A 246 -21.06 9.61 30.18
C PRO A 246 -20.35 10.97 30.15
N MET A 247 -21.09 12.01 29.78
CA MET A 247 -20.64 13.39 29.80
C MET A 247 -20.61 13.92 31.24
N ALA A 248 -19.97 15.07 31.45
CA ALA A 248 -19.87 15.69 32.78
C ALA A 248 -21.24 16.03 33.40
N ASN A 249 -22.27 16.21 32.58
CA ASN A 249 -23.65 16.45 33.01
C ASN A 249 -24.43 15.16 33.34
N GLY A 250 -23.80 13.98 33.26
CA GLY A 250 -24.41 12.68 33.54
C GLY A 250 -25.19 12.07 32.37
N GLU A 251 -25.34 12.77 31.25
CA GLU A 251 -25.98 12.24 30.04
C GLU A 251 -25.04 11.29 29.27
N ILE A 252 -25.61 10.39 28.47
CA ILE A 252 -24.83 9.50 27.61
C ILE A 252 -24.18 10.34 26.51
N GLY A 253 -22.85 10.25 26.39
CA GLY A 253 -22.12 10.93 25.34
C GLY A 253 -22.41 10.37 23.94
N PRO A 254 -22.09 11.13 22.88
CA PRO A 254 -22.26 10.66 21.51
C PRO A 254 -21.40 9.42 21.24
N SER A 255 -21.92 8.52 20.40
CA SER A 255 -21.17 7.34 19.99
C SER A 255 -19.99 7.73 19.09
N THR A 256 -18.93 6.93 19.11
CA THR A 256 -17.75 7.14 18.25
C THR A 256 -17.56 5.98 17.29
N ALA A 257 -17.11 6.29 16.08
CA ALA A 257 -16.91 5.30 15.03
C ALA A 257 -15.88 4.24 15.45
N CYS A 258 -16.15 2.99 15.07
CA CYS A 258 -15.25 1.86 15.19
C CYS A 258 -15.43 0.91 13.99
N ALA A 259 -14.53 -0.05 13.84
CA ALA A 259 -14.78 -1.21 13.01
C ALA A 259 -15.25 -2.36 13.90
N VAL A 260 -16.18 -3.18 13.40
CA VAL A 260 -16.74 -4.30 14.16
C VAL A 260 -16.48 -5.60 13.41
N ILE A 261 -15.78 -6.53 14.05
CA ILE A 261 -15.67 -7.92 13.57
C ILE A 261 -17.02 -8.59 13.86
N VAL A 262 -17.76 -8.92 12.82
CA VAL A 262 -19.07 -9.58 12.93
C VAL A 262 -18.94 -11.11 12.96
N LYS A 263 -17.86 -11.64 12.40
CA LYS A 263 -17.48 -13.05 12.50
C LYS A 263 -16.03 -13.26 12.13
N ARG A 264 -15.49 -14.39 12.58
CA ARG A 264 -14.22 -14.94 12.11
C ARG A 264 -14.54 -16.24 11.37
N VAL A 265 -14.04 -16.37 10.15
CA VAL A 265 -14.21 -17.60 9.36
C VAL A 265 -12.88 -18.35 9.27
N ASP A 266 -12.91 -19.59 8.81
CA ASP A 266 -11.68 -20.33 8.46
C ASP A 266 -11.41 -20.22 6.95
N GLU A 267 -10.21 -20.63 6.52
CA GLU A 267 -9.79 -20.63 5.11
C GLU A 267 -10.74 -21.44 4.22
N ARG A 268 -11.27 -22.56 4.74
CA ARG A 268 -12.17 -23.46 4.01
C ARG A 268 -13.53 -22.80 3.75
N THR A 269 -14.03 -22.05 4.72
CA THR A 269 -15.28 -21.29 4.62
C THR A 269 -15.07 -20.10 3.71
N ARG A 270 -13.97 -19.35 3.88
CA ARG A 270 -13.61 -18.20 3.04
C ARG A 270 -13.48 -18.54 1.54
N SER A 271 -13.01 -19.74 1.21
CA SER A 271 -12.84 -20.20 -0.18
C SER A 271 -14.14 -20.72 -0.81
N LYS A 272 -15.16 -21.08 -0.02
CA LYS A 272 -16.43 -21.65 -0.51
C LYS A 272 -17.61 -20.69 -0.45
N THR A 273 -17.54 -19.70 0.44
CA THR A 273 -18.62 -18.75 0.69
C THR A 273 -18.36 -17.48 -0.11
N SER A 274 -19.38 -16.99 -0.82
CA SER A 274 -19.26 -15.74 -1.56
C SER A 274 -19.10 -14.56 -0.58
N ILE A 275 -18.44 -13.48 -1.03
CA ILE A 275 -18.28 -12.26 -0.22
C ILE A 275 -19.64 -11.73 0.25
N ASN A 276 -20.67 -11.78 -0.60
CA ASN A 276 -22.01 -11.33 -0.26
C ASN A 276 -22.66 -12.16 0.86
N GLU A 277 -22.45 -13.47 0.87
CA GLU A 277 -22.92 -14.33 1.97
C GLU A 277 -22.14 -14.06 3.26
N LEU A 278 -20.82 -13.83 3.17
CA LEU A 278 -20.02 -13.42 4.33
C LEU A 278 -20.47 -12.07 4.91
N LEU A 279 -21.07 -11.16 4.14
CA LEU A 279 -21.46 -9.85 4.65
C LEU A 279 -22.93 -9.74 5.11
N ARG A 280 -23.78 -10.75 4.83
CA ARG A 280 -25.22 -10.70 5.13
C ARG A 280 -25.59 -11.04 6.59
N ASP A 281 -24.72 -11.77 7.30
CA ASP A 281 -24.93 -12.23 8.70
C ASP A 281 -23.86 -11.69 9.67
#